data_AF-A0A316ZL55-F1
#
_entry.id   AF-A0A316ZL55-F1
#
_cell.length_a   1.000
_cell.length_b   1.000
_cell.length_c   1.000
_cell.angle_alpha   90.00
_cell.angle_beta   90.00
_cell.angle_gamma   90.00
#
_symmetry.space_group_name_H-M   'P 1'
#
loop_
_entity.id
_entity.type
_entity.pdbx_description
1 polymer ?
#
loop_
_entity_poly.entity_id
_entity_poly.type
_entity_poly.pdbx_seq_one_letter_code
_entity_poly.pdbx_strand_id
1 'polypeptide(L)'
;MVRAGPGSDVTQDGGVTLLLDEVIRECTELDHVLAQLRSTTTRGATDWRSTAAHGREMDRLETKRFECAKRINEQEQRLHGVEVELRAACDAQEEIVRAEPVVVEDLDQQALKLQMMRNFGFMPAKSTPDRPVFDLLDVVSASSKQVNTIKVDAEHLQRYRITPHWVASQLWAGVQ
;
A
#
# COMPACT_ATOMS: atom_id res chain seq x y z
N MET A 1 22.47 102.39 -10.68
CA MET A 1 22.12 101.26 -11.58
C MET A 1 23.22 100.23 -11.37
N VAL A 2 23.01 99.00 -10.89
CA VAL A 2 22.14 97.94 -11.41
C VAL A 2 21.66 97.04 -10.26
N ARG A 3 20.59 96.29 -10.55
CA ARG A 3 19.58 95.63 -9.73
C ARG A 3 20.04 94.48 -8.82
N ALA A 4 19.18 94.26 -7.82
CA ALA A 4 19.01 93.05 -7.02
C ALA A 4 18.65 91.79 -7.84
N GLY A 5 18.93 90.64 -7.25
CA GLY A 5 18.32 89.35 -7.60
C GLY A 5 18.75 88.26 -6.60
N PRO A 6 17.85 87.78 -5.71
CA PRO A 6 18.10 86.62 -4.86
C PRO A 6 17.80 85.34 -5.66
N GLY A 7 18.78 84.46 -5.80
CA GLY A 7 18.62 83.15 -6.42
C GLY A 7 18.50 82.09 -5.34
N SER A 8 17.29 81.58 -5.19
CA SER A 8 16.84 80.56 -4.25
C SER A 8 17.58 79.22 -4.34
N ASP A 9 18.16 78.79 -3.22
CA ASP A 9 18.42 77.39 -2.86
C ASP A 9 17.08 76.66 -2.69
N VAL A 10 16.55 76.02 -3.74
CA VAL A 10 15.50 75.00 -3.61
C VAL A 10 15.60 74.08 -4.83
N THR A 11 16.04 72.83 -4.67
CA THR A 11 15.70 71.70 -5.57
C THR A 11 16.30 70.33 -5.19
N GLN A 12 17.01 70.17 -4.07
CA GLN A 12 17.47 68.83 -3.62
C GLN A 12 16.58 68.13 -2.59
N ASP A 13 15.71 68.84 -1.88
CA ASP A 13 14.84 68.24 -0.85
C ASP A 13 13.68 67.40 -1.42
N GLY A 14 13.19 67.72 -2.62
CA GLY A 14 11.98 67.10 -3.18
C GLY A 14 12.11 65.61 -3.51
N GLY A 15 13.32 65.13 -3.81
CA GLY A 15 13.56 63.69 -4.07
C GLY A 15 13.65 62.87 -2.79
N VAL A 16 14.18 63.46 -1.72
CA VAL A 16 14.28 62.83 -0.40
C VAL A 16 12.91 62.76 0.25
N THR A 17 12.08 63.80 0.12
CA THR A 17 10.70 63.80 0.64
C THR A 17 9.83 62.75 -0.05
N LEU A 18 9.97 62.54 -1.37
CA LEU A 18 9.20 61.52 -2.09
C LEU A 18 9.60 60.08 -1.70
N LEU A 19 10.90 59.82 -1.48
CA LEU A 19 11.36 58.54 -0.96
C LEU A 19 10.93 58.33 0.49
N LEU A 20 10.92 59.39 1.30
CA LEU A 20 10.45 59.33 2.68
C LEU A 20 8.95 59.06 2.72
N ASP A 21 8.16 59.72 1.88
CA ASP A 21 6.72 59.50 1.77
C ASP A 21 6.39 58.08 1.31
N GLU A 22 7.18 57.53 0.38
CA GLU A 22 7.01 56.14 -0.08
C GLU A 22 7.37 55.12 1.01
N VAL A 23 8.46 55.35 1.75
CA VAL A 23 8.83 54.50 2.89
C VAL A 23 7.80 54.60 4.01
N ILE A 24 7.27 55.79 4.27
CA ILE A 24 6.19 56.00 5.26
C ILE A 24 4.92 55.26 4.80
N ARG A 25 4.58 55.33 3.51
CA ARG A 25 3.45 54.59 2.93
C ARG A 25 3.63 53.08 3.12
N GLU A 26 4.78 52.53 2.76
CA GLU A 26 5.09 51.11 2.96
C GLU A 26 5.05 50.72 4.45
N CYS A 27 5.59 51.55 5.35
CA CYS A 27 5.51 51.30 6.80
C CYS A 27 4.07 51.26 7.29
N THR A 28 3.23 52.20 6.86
CA THR A 28 1.81 52.24 7.24
C THR A 28 1.01 51.08 6.69
N GLU A 29 1.32 50.62 5.47
CA GLU A 29 0.71 49.44 4.87
C GLU A 29 1.11 48.17 5.61
N LEU A 30 2.40 48.03 5.94
CA LEU A 30 2.90 46.91 6.74
C LEU A 30 2.28 46.89 8.14
N ASP A 31 2.16 48.04 8.80
CA ASP A 31 1.50 48.17 10.10
C ASP A 31 0.02 47.79 10.02
N HIS A 32 -0.67 48.18 8.95
CA HIS A 32 -2.07 47.82 8.73
C HIS A 32 -2.22 46.31 8.54
N VAL A 33 -1.38 45.70 7.70
CA VAL A 33 -1.37 44.25 7.46
C VAL A 33 -1.03 43.48 8.74
N LEU A 34 -0.06 43.96 9.53
CA LEU A 34 0.29 43.38 10.83
C LEU A 34 -0.85 43.50 11.84
N ALA A 35 -1.57 44.63 11.87
CA ALA A 35 -2.73 44.82 12.73
C ALA A 35 -3.89 43.89 12.33
N GLN A 36 -4.16 43.73 11.04
CA GLN A 36 -5.14 42.78 10.53
C GLN A 36 -4.77 41.34 10.92
N LEU A 37 -3.53 40.91 10.66
CA LEU A 37 -3.02 39.60 11.07
C LEU A 37 -3.16 39.36 12.58
N ARG A 38 -2.83 40.37 13.40
CA ARG A 38 -3.01 40.34 14.86
C ARG A 38 -4.48 40.24 15.30
N SER A 39 -5.41 40.85 14.56
CA SER A 39 -6.84 40.76 14.85
C SER A 39 -7.46 39.41 14.47
N THR A 40 -6.92 38.76 13.43
CA THR A 40 -7.40 37.46 12.95
C THR A 40 -6.77 36.26 13.65
N THR A 41 -5.66 36.46 14.37
CA THR A 41 -4.98 35.38 15.10
C THR A 41 -5.57 35.23 16.50
N THR A 42 -5.94 34.00 16.85
CA THR A 42 -6.36 33.60 18.21
C THR A 42 -5.17 33.30 19.13
N ARG A 43 -3.92 33.41 18.65
CA ARG A 43 -2.71 33.22 19.44
C ARG A 43 -2.20 34.54 20.00
N GLY A 44 -2.03 34.61 21.33
CA GLY A 44 -1.46 35.78 22.00
C GLY A 44 -0.03 36.09 21.54
N ALA A 45 0.42 37.35 21.67
CA ALA A 45 1.76 37.79 21.28
C ALA A 45 2.90 36.99 21.94
N THR A 46 2.63 36.36 23.09
CA THR A 46 3.53 35.47 23.84
C THR A 46 3.69 34.06 23.24
N ASP A 47 2.83 33.68 22.30
CA ASP A 47 2.79 32.36 21.64
C ASP A 47 3.60 32.33 20.33
N TRP A 48 4.18 33.47 19.95
CA TRP A 48 5.15 33.54 18.87
C TRP A 48 6.43 32.89 19.35
N ARG A 49 6.62 31.61 18.98
CA ARG A 49 7.92 30.94 19.04
C ARG A 49 8.97 31.90 18.48
N SER A 50 10.11 32.06 19.15
CA SER A 50 11.22 32.87 18.61
C SER A 50 11.50 32.46 17.15
N THR A 51 11.95 33.38 16.30
CA THR A 51 12.25 33.09 14.88
C THR A 51 13.08 31.80 14.71
N ALA A 52 14.03 31.56 15.62
CA ALA A 52 14.80 30.32 15.70
C ALA A 52 13.95 29.07 16.03
N ALA A 53 12.99 29.16 16.96
CA ALA A 53 12.10 28.07 17.30
C ALA A 53 11.02 27.81 16.23
N HIS A 54 10.63 28.83 15.46
CA HIS A 54 9.79 28.65 14.27
C HIS A 54 10.55 27.95 13.13
N GLY A 55 11.79 28.39 12.84
CA GLY A 55 12.65 27.76 11.83
C GLY A 55 12.87 26.27 12.10
N ARG A 56 13.21 25.90 13.35
CA ARG A 56 13.36 24.49 13.74
C ARG A 56 12.09 23.65 13.55
N GLU A 57 10.91 24.25 13.77
CA GLU A 57 9.65 23.54 13.53
C GLU A 57 9.38 23.38 12.03
N MET A 58 9.67 24.41 11.22
CA MET A 58 9.55 24.33 9.77
C MET A 58 10.48 23.27 9.19
N ASP A 59 11.75 23.22 9.59
CA ASP A 59 12.71 22.19 9.16
C ASP A 59 12.22 20.78 9.52
N ARG A 60 11.63 20.63 10.72
CA ARG A 60 11.05 19.37 11.17
C ARG A 60 9.85 18.96 10.33
N LEU A 61 8.98 19.91 10.00
CA LEU A 61 7.80 19.67 9.16
C LEU A 61 8.19 19.36 7.72
N GLU A 62 9.21 20.02 7.18
CA GLU A 62 9.77 19.75 5.85
C GLU A 62 10.39 18.36 5.77
N THR A 63 11.16 17.96 6.79
CA THR A 63 11.72 16.61 6.88
C THR A 63 10.60 15.56 6.88
N LYS A 64 9.58 15.75 7.71
CA LYS A 64 8.41 14.85 7.76
C LYS A 64 7.65 14.82 6.44
N ARG A 65 7.48 15.97 5.78
CA ARG A 65 6.82 16.07 4.47
C ARG A 65 7.61 15.27 3.44
N PHE A 66 8.93 15.39 3.42
CA PHE A 66 9.79 14.63 2.51
C PHE A 66 9.73 13.13 2.78
N GLU A 67 9.81 12.71 4.04
CA GLU A 67 9.66 11.31 4.43
C GLU A 67 8.30 10.74 4.02
N CYS A 68 7.20 11.48 4.25
CA CYS A 68 5.87 11.07 3.81
C CYS A 68 5.79 10.94 2.29
N ALA A 69 6.29 11.91 1.53
CA ALA A 69 6.30 11.86 0.07
C ALA A 69 7.11 10.66 -0.45
N LYS A 70 8.26 10.38 0.17
CA LYS A 70 9.07 9.21 -0.15
C LYS A 70 8.30 7.91 0.10
N ARG A 71 7.67 7.78 1.26
CA ARG A 71 6.86 6.60 1.62
C ARG A 71 5.68 6.40 0.68
N ILE A 72 5.00 7.47 0.28
CA ILE A 72 3.91 7.41 -0.71
C ILE A 72 4.45 6.83 -2.02
N ASN A 73 5.55 7.37 -2.54
CA ASN A 73 6.14 6.89 -3.78
C ASN A 73 6.60 5.41 -3.70
N GLU A 74 7.22 5.01 -2.59
CA GLU A 74 7.58 3.59 -2.35
C GLU A 74 6.35 2.67 -2.32
N GLN A 75 5.24 3.13 -1.71
CA GLN A 75 3.98 2.39 -1.67
C GLN A 75 3.31 2.32 -3.05
N GLU A 76 3.31 3.41 -3.80
CA GLU A 76 2.78 3.48 -5.16
C GLU A 76 3.56 2.55 -6.11
N GLN A 77 4.90 2.52 -6.01
CA GLN A 77 5.73 1.59 -6.78
C GLN A 77 5.43 0.14 -6.45
N ARG A 78 5.28 -0.18 -5.16
CA ARG A 78 4.92 -1.53 -4.73
C ARG A 78 3.54 -1.92 -5.22
N LEU A 79 2.57 -1.01 -5.14
CA LEU A 79 1.21 -1.23 -5.62
C LEU A 79 1.22 -1.48 -7.12
N HIS A 80 1.94 -0.67 -7.89
CA HIS A 80 2.09 -0.85 -9.32
C HIS A 80 2.69 -2.22 -9.68
N GLY A 81 3.72 -2.68 -8.95
CA GLY A 81 4.28 -4.02 -9.14
C GLY A 81 3.25 -5.13 -8.94
N VAL A 82 2.45 -5.05 -7.87
CA VAL A 82 1.38 -6.01 -7.59
C VAL A 82 0.28 -5.96 -8.64
N GLU A 83 -0.10 -4.78 -9.14
CA GLU A 83 -1.09 -4.65 -10.21
C GLU A 83 -0.62 -5.30 -11.52
N VAL A 84 0.67 -5.19 -11.85
CA VAL A 84 1.25 -5.86 -13.02
C VAL A 84 1.23 -7.37 -12.86
N GLU A 85 1.64 -7.89 -11.69
CA GLU A 85 1.58 -9.32 -11.39
C GLU A 85 0.15 -9.86 -11.43
N LEU A 86 -0.80 -9.12 -10.86
CA LEU A 86 -2.22 -9.47 -10.89
C LEU A 86 -2.74 -9.54 -12.33
N ARG A 87 -2.39 -8.56 -13.15
CA ARG A 87 -2.79 -8.54 -14.57
C ARG A 87 -2.23 -9.75 -15.31
N ALA A 88 -0.95 -10.06 -15.12
CA ALA A 88 -0.33 -11.24 -15.73
C ALA A 88 -1.00 -12.55 -15.27
N ALA A 89 -1.37 -12.65 -14.00
CA ALA A 89 -2.09 -13.82 -13.48
C ALA A 89 -3.51 -13.93 -14.05
N CYS A 90 -4.23 -12.81 -14.19
CA CYS A 90 -5.54 -12.77 -14.84
C CYS A 90 -5.45 -13.17 -16.32
N ASP A 91 -4.46 -12.65 -17.05
CA ASP A 91 -4.24 -13.01 -18.45
C ASP A 91 -3.93 -14.50 -18.60
N ALA A 92 -3.08 -15.06 -17.73
CA ALA A 92 -2.79 -16.51 -17.71
C ALA A 92 -4.03 -17.35 -17.35
N GLN A 93 -4.86 -16.88 -16.42
CA GLN A 93 -6.12 -17.54 -16.09
C GLN A 93 -7.10 -17.50 -17.28
N GLU A 94 -7.23 -16.36 -17.96
CA GLU A 94 -8.04 -16.25 -19.16
C GLU A 94 -7.52 -17.17 -20.28
N GLU A 95 -6.21 -17.32 -20.43
CA GLU A 95 -5.61 -18.24 -21.39
C GLU A 95 -5.94 -19.70 -21.05
N ILE A 96 -5.88 -20.08 -19.77
CA ILE A 96 -6.31 -21.41 -19.30
C ILE A 96 -7.81 -21.65 -19.55
N VAL A 97 -8.65 -20.61 -19.39
CA VAL A 97 -10.10 -20.71 -19.61
C VAL A 97 -10.45 -20.73 -21.10
N ARG A 98 -9.69 -20.01 -21.94
CA ARG A 98 -9.87 -19.98 -23.41
C ARG A 98 -9.29 -21.20 -24.09
N ALA A 99 -8.25 -21.81 -23.52
CA ALA A 99 -7.79 -23.12 -23.93
C ALA A 99 -8.99 -24.08 -23.84
N GLU A 100 -9.27 -24.79 -24.94
CA GLU A 100 -10.44 -25.66 -25.01
C GLU A 100 -10.51 -26.57 -23.77
N PRO A 101 -11.66 -26.64 -23.08
CA PRO A 101 -11.83 -27.63 -22.03
C PRO A 101 -11.56 -28.98 -22.68
N VAL A 102 -10.64 -29.76 -22.06
CA VAL A 102 -10.34 -31.14 -22.47
C VAL A 102 -11.65 -31.82 -22.85
N VAL A 103 -11.78 -32.17 -24.13
CA VAL A 103 -13.01 -32.71 -24.72
C VAL A 103 -13.52 -33.83 -23.82
N VAL A 104 -14.71 -33.63 -23.24
CA VAL A 104 -15.30 -34.51 -22.22
C VAL A 104 -15.51 -35.93 -22.74
N GLU A 105 -15.49 -36.13 -24.06
CA GLU A 105 -15.63 -37.42 -24.72
C GLU A 105 -14.42 -38.35 -24.52
N ASP A 106 -13.23 -37.82 -24.20
CA ASP A 106 -11.99 -38.59 -23.95
C ASP A 106 -11.58 -38.67 -22.47
N LEU A 107 -12.36 -38.08 -21.55
CA LEU A 107 -12.11 -38.24 -20.12
C LEU A 107 -12.55 -39.63 -19.67
N ASP A 108 -11.56 -40.52 -19.49
CA ASP A 108 -11.74 -41.81 -18.83
C ASP A 108 -12.60 -41.62 -17.56
N GLN A 109 -13.58 -42.50 -17.34
CA GLN A 109 -14.45 -42.49 -16.17
C GLN A 109 -13.65 -42.35 -14.86
N GLN A 110 -12.40 -42.84 -14.85
CA GLN A 110 -11.45 -42.66 -13.76
C GLN A 110 -11.00 -41.21 -13.56
N ALA A 111 -10.71 -40.47 -14.64
CA ALA A 111 -10.33 -39.07 -14.58
C ALA A 111 -11.45 -38.20 -14.01
N LEU A 112 -12.71 -38.46 -14.39
CA LEU A 112 -13.87 -37.77 -13.82
C LEU A 112 -14.02 -38.06 -12.31
N LYS A 113 -13.86 -39.33 -11.90
CA LYS A 113 -13.89 -39.71 -10.48
C LYS A 113 -12.78 -39.02 -9.69
N LEU A 114 -11.57 -38.96 -10.25
CA LEU A 114 -10.44 -38.27 -9.63
C LEU A 114 -10.71 -36.76 -9.50
N GLN A 115 -11.29 -36.14 -10.52
CA GLN A 115 -11.69 -34.73 -10.45
C GLN A 115 -12.74 -34.49 -9.36
N MET A 116 -13.76 -35.36 -9.26
CA MET A 116 -14.75 -35.27 -8.19
C MET A 116 -14.10 -35.41 -6.81
N MET A 117 -13.24 -36.41 -6.62
CA MET A 117 -12.52 -36.62 -5.35
C MET A 117 -11.64 -35.41 -4.98
N ARG A 118 -11.00 -34.80 -5.99
CA ARG A 118 -10.20 -33.58 -5.81
C ARG A 118 -11.06 -32.39 -5.36
N ASN A 119 -12.25 -32.25 -5.93
CA ASN A 119 -13.20 -31.19 -5.58
C ASN A 119 -13.77 -31.38 -4.16
N PHE A 120 -13.87 -32.61 -3.68
CA PHE A 120 -14.21 -32.92 -2.28
C PHE A 120 -13.04 -32.69 -1.31
N GLY A 121 -11.85 -32.29 -1.78
CA GLY A 121 -10.70 -31.99 -0.94
C GLY A 121 -9.75 -33.17 -0.69
N PHE A 122 -9.90 -34.28 -1.42
CA PHE A 122 -8.98 -35.42 -1.33
C PHE A 122 -7.84 -35.29 -2.34
N MET A 123 -6.59 -35.29 -1.86
CA MET A 123 -5.39 -35.09 -2.67
C MET A 123 -4.38 -36.21 -2.42
N PRO A 124 -4.02 -37.04 -3.43
CA PRO A 124 -3.01 -38.06 -3.25
C PRO A 124 -1.62 -37.42 -3.10
N ALA A 125 -0.88 -37.85 -2.08
CA ALA A 125 0.46 -37.37 -1.78
C ALA A 125 1.45 -38.54 -1.65
N LYS A 126 2.74 -38.24 -1.86
CA LYS A 126 3.82 -39.22 -1.75
C LYS A 126 4.74 -38.84 -0.59
N SER A 127 5.06 -39.79 0.27
CA SER A 127 6.06 -39.62 1.33
C SER A 127 7.46 -39.38 0.74
N THR A 128 7.74 -39.92 -0.45
CA THR A 128 8.98 -39.70 -1.18
C THR A 128 8.69 -39.49 -2.67
N PRO A 129 9.42 -38.60 -3.36
CA PRO A 129 9.13 -38.24 -4.75
C PRO A 129 9.29 -39.42 -5.72
N ASP A 130 10.14 -40.39 -5.38
CA ASP A 130 10.51 -41.52 -6.23
C ASP A 130 9.54 -42.72 -6.11
N ARG A 131 8.52 -42.64 -5.24
CA ARG A 131 7.57 -43.74 -5.05
C ARG A 131 6.58 -43.82 -6.23
N PRO A 132 6.35 -44.99 -6.83
CA PRO A 132 5.44 -45.14 -7.98
C PRO A 132 3.96 -44.99 -7.60
N VAL A 133 3.59 -45.34 -6.37
CA VAL A 133 2.21 -45.29 -5.85
C VAL A 133 2.15 -44.31 -4.68
N PHE A 134 1.04 -43.58 -4.56
CA PHE A 134 0.80 -42.70 -3.41
C PHE A 134 0.61 -43.53 -2.14
N ASP A 135 1.09 -43.00 -1.02
CA ASP A 135 1.04 -43.64 0.29
C ASP A 135 0.47 -42.73 1.37
N LEU A 136 0.24 -41.47 1.02
CA LEU A 136 -0.40 -40.45 1.82
C LEU A 136 -1.63 -39.92 1.06
N LEU A 137 -2.65 -39.56 1.81
CA LEU A 137 -3.84 -38.87 1.30
C LEU A 137 -4.05 -37.63 2.16
N ASP A 138 -3.90 -36.48 1.53
CA ASP A 138 -4.16 -35.18 2.13
C ASP A 138 -5.65 -34.87 2.00
N VAL A 139 -6.24 -34.49 3.13
CA VAL A 139 -7.65 -34.11 3.23
C VAL A 139 -7.73 -32.64 3.59
N VAL A 140 -8.28 -31.84 2.68
CA VAL A 140 -8.46 -30.40 2.87
C VAL A 140 -9.87 -30.14 3.37
N SER A 141 -10.00 -29.65 4.61
CA SER A 141 -11.30 -29.28 5.17
C SER A 141 -11.87 -28.06 4.43
N ALA A 142 -13.13 -28.16 4.00
CA ALA A 142 -13.81 -27.09 3.28
C ALA A 142 -14.02 -25.83 4.15
N SER A 143 -14.21 -26.01 5.45
CA SER A 143 -14.50 -24.93 6.40
C SER A 143 -13.23 -24.21 6.88
N SER A 144 -12.18 -24.97 7.22
CA SER A 144 -11.00 -24.44 7.91
C SER A 144 -9.76 -24.27 7.01
N LYS A 145 -9.79 -24.82 5.79
CA LYS A 145 -8.62 -24.93 4.88
C LYS A 145 -7.41 -25.62 5.51
N GLN A 146 -7.60 -26.35 6.60
CA GLN A 146 -6.54 -27.17 7.20
C GLN A 146 -6.34 -28.44 6.38
N VAL A 147 -5.08 -28.88 6.31
CA VAL A 147 -4.69 -30.09 5.58
C VAL A 147 -4.36 -31.17 6.59
N ASN A 148 -5.12 -32.26 6.56
CA ASN A 148 -4.89 -33.45 7.36
C ASN A 148 -4.32 -34.56 6.49
N THR A 149 -3.07 -34.95 6.75
CA THR A 149 -2.40 -36.02 6.01
C THR A 149 -2.63 -37.37 6.68
N ILE A 150 -3.22 -38.32 5.95
CA ILE A 150 -3.49 -39.68 6.42
C ILE A 150 -2.65 -40.68 5.63
N LYS A 151 -1.98 -41.60 6.34
CA LYS A 151 -1.17 -42.66 5.70
C LYS A 151 -2.06 -43.82 5.26
N VAL A 152 -2.08 -44.09 3.95
CA VAL A 152 -2.96 -45.10 3.31
C VAL A 152 -2.16 -46.29 2.75
N ASP A 153 -0.86 -46.35 3.04
CA ASP A 153 0.02 -47.43 2.61
C ASP A 153 -0.47 -48.82 3.04
N ALA A 154 -0.52 -49.78 2.11
CA ALA A 154 -1.05 -51.12 2.37
C ALA A 154 -0.28 -51.85 3.48
N GLU A 155 1.04 -51.70 3.51
CA GLU A 155 1.90 -52.27 4.56
C GLU A 155 1.60 -51.66 5.93
N HIS A 156 1.33 -50.36 5.98
CA HIS A 156 0.98 -49.65 7.21
C HIS A 156 -0.37 -50.13 7.74
N LEU A 157 -1.39 -50.18 6.88
CA LEU A 157 -2.73 -50.61 7.27
C LEU A 157 -2.73 -52.06 7.78
N GLN A 158 -1.96 -52.95 7.14
CA GLN A 158 -1.82 -54.33 7.60
C GLN A 158 -1.06 -54.45 8.93
N ARG A 159 0.06 -53.73 9.08
CA ARG A 159 0.89 -53.77 10.29
C ARG A 159 0.14 -53.30 11.54
N TYR A 160 -0.68 -52.28 11.41
CA TYR A 160 -1.46 -51.71 12.52
C TYR A 160 -2.88 -52.27 12.61
N ARG A 161 -3.23 -53.27 11.78
CA ARG A 161 -4.58 -53.86 11.69
C ARG A 161 -5.69 -52.80 11.54
N ILE A 162 -5.38 -51.74 10.81
CA ILE A 162 -6.34 -50.66 10.57
C ILE A 162 -7.34 -51.16 9.52
N THR A 163 -8.63 -51.11 9.86
CA THR A 163 -9.67 -51.54 8.94
C THR A 163 -9.94 -50.45 7.88
N PRO A 164 -10.25 -50.81 6.63
CA PRO A 164 -10.59 -49.83 5.59
C PRO A 164 -11.76 -48.91 5.99
N HIS A 165 -12.70 -49.44 6.76
CA HIS A 165 -13.83 -48.67 7.28
C HIS A 165 -13.40 -47.56 8.25
N TRP A 166 -12.45 -47.84 9.13
CA TRP A 166 -11.91 -46.84 10.05
C TRP A 166 -11.20 -45.72 9.28
N VAL A 167 -10.40 -46.07 8.27
CA VAL A 167 -9.72 -45.07 7.42
C VAL A 167 -10.74 -44.20 6.71
N ALA A 168 -11.76 -44.80 6.10
CA ALA A 168 -12.82 -44.05 5.42
C ALA A 168 -13.54 -43.09 6.38
N SER A 169 -13.84 -43.52 7.60
CA SER A 169 -14.46 -42.65 8.61
C SER A 169 -13.58 -41.45 8.96
N GLN A 170 -12.27 -41.63 9.10
CA GLN A 170 -11.33 -40.55 9.39
C GLN A 170 -11.20 -39.57 8.21
N LEU A 171 -11.14 -40.11 6.98
CA LEU A 171 -11.09 -39.33 5.76
C LEU A 171 -12.32 -38.43 5.61
N TRP A 172 -13.52 -38.98 5.80
CA TRP A 172 -14.76 -38.21 5.69
C TRP A 172 -14.95 -37.21 6.84
N ALA A 173 -14.48 -37.53 8.05
CA ALA A 173 -14.50 -36.58 9.16
C ALA A 173 -13.58 -35.38 8.93
N GLY A 174 -12.47 -35.56 8.18
CA GLY A 174 -11.52 -34.49 7.89
C GLY A 174 -11.95 -33.51 6.79
N VAL A 175 -12.93 -33.87 5.95
CA VAL A 175 -13.43 -33.02 4.85
C VAL A 175 -14.46 -31.98 5.32
N GLN A 176 -15.26 -32.34 6.34
CA GLN A 176 -16.30 -31.47 6.91
C GLN A 176 -15.70 -30.18 7.52
#